data_AF-A0A973GPL8-F1
#
_entry.id   AF-A0A973GPL8-F1
#
_cell.length_a   1.000
_cell.length_b   1.000
_cell.length_c   1.000
_cell.angle_alpha   90.00
_cell.angle_beta   90.00
_cell.angle_gamma   90.00
#
_symmetry.space_group_name_H-M   'P 1'
#
loop_
_entity.id
_entity.type
_entity.pdbx_description
1 polymer ?
#
loop_
_entity_poly.entity_id
_entity_poly.type
_entity_poly.pdbx_seq_one_letter_code
_entity_poly.pdbx_strand_id
1 'polypeptide(L)' 'MGVQLKPSDFVHLHNHTHHSLLDGLTKIPDLVNRVKELGMSAVAITDHGTMSGA' A
#
# COMPACT_ATOMS: atom_id res chain seq x y z
N MET A 1 -27.31 -16.58 -0.66
CA MET A 1 -26.40 -16.13 -1.73
C MET A 1 -25.17 -15.53 -1.07
N GLY A 2 -24.00 -16.15 -1.22
CA GLY A 2 -22.75 -15.60 -0.71
C GLY A 2 -22.11 -14.72 -1.78
N VAL A 3 -21.60 -13.55 -1.40
CA VAL A 3 -20.79 -12.72 -2.29
C VAL A 3 -19.39 -13.34 -2.39
N GLN A 4 -18.89 -13.52 -3.61
CA GLN A 4 -17.51 -13.99 -3.83
C GLN A 4 -16.57 -12.78 -3.80
N LEU A 5 -15.64 -12.79 -2.83
CA LEU A 5 -14.62 -11.74 -2.71
C LEU A 5 -13.57 -11.89 -3.82
N LYS A 6 -13.21 -10.75 -4.42
CA LYS A 6 -12.12 -10.60 -5.38
C LYS A 6 -10.95 -9.89 -4.69
N PRO A 7 -9.70 -10.05 -5.19
CA PRO A 7 -8.56 -9.32 -4.64
C PRO A 7 -8.73 -7.80 -4.64
N SER A 8 -9.50 -7.26 -5.60
CA SER A 8 -9.86 -5.84 -5.68
C SER A 8 -10.74 -5.32 -4.53
N ASP A 9 -11.37 -6.22 -3.78
CA ASP A 9 -12.28 -5.90 -2.68
C ASP A 9 -11.52 -5.62 -1.37
N PHE A 10 -10.19 -5.81 -1.36
CA PHE A 10 -9.30 -5.51 -0.25
C PHE A 10 -8.24 -4.47 -0.68
N VAL A 11 -7.97 -3.52 0.21
CA VAL A 11 -6.96 -2.47 0.01
C VAL A 11 -6.23 -2.18 1.32
N HIS A 12 -4.92 -1.91 1.24
CA HIS A 12 -4.14 -1.46 2.38
C HIS A 12 -4.27 0.05 2.54
N LEU A 13 -4.88 0.50 3.63
CA LEU A 13 -5.08 1.92 3.94
C LEU A 13 -4.06 2.49 4.94
N HIS A 14 -3.20 1.64 5.49
CA HIS A 14 -2.13 2.03 6.42
C HIS A 14 -0.86 1.30 5.99
N ASN A 15 0.10 2.03 5.44
CA ASN A 15 1.37 1.46 5.03
C ASN A 15 2.48 2.51 5.08
N HIS A 16 3.68 2.07 5.46
CA HIS A 16 4.85 2.93 5.57
C HIS A 16 5.82 2.64 4.42
N THR A 17 6.34 3.69 3.80
CA THR A 17 7.40 3.62 2.79
C THR A 17 8.75 3.92 3.43
N HIS A 18 9.82 3.81 2.67
CA HIS A 18 11.17 4.28 3.06
C HIS A 18 11.26 5.76 3.49
N HIS A 19 10.21 6.56 3.31
CA HIS A 19 10.12 7.91 3.86
C HIS A 19 9.76 7.93 5.37
N SER A 20 9.30 6.82 5.93
CA SER A 20 9.25 6.60 7.37
C SER A 20 10.65 6.27 7.89
N LEU A 21 11.41 7.29 8.29
CA LEU A 21 12.87 7.20 8.49
C LEU A 21 13.35 6.14 9.49
N LEU A 22 12.53 5.80 10.49
CA LEU A 22 12.95 4.89 11.57
C LEU A 22 12.69 3.41 11.24
N ASP A 23 11.66 3.09 10.47
CA ASP A 23 11.13 1.73 10.29
C ASP A 23 10.60 1.42 8.88
N GLY A 24 10.57 2.41 7.99
CA GLY A 24 10.14 2.28 6.62
C GLY A 24 11.20 1.63 5.73
N LEU A 25 10.84 0.54 5.05
CA LEU A 25 11.75 -0.19 4.15
C LEU A 25 11.31 -0.18 2.69
N THR A 26 10.01 -0.04 2.43
CA THR A 26 9.44 -0.26 1.09
C THR A 26 9.60 0.98 0.20
N LYS A 27 10.17 0.82 -1.00
CA LYS A 27 10.20 1.87 -2.02
C LYS A 27 8.85 1.98 -2.74
N ILE A 28 8.45 3.19 -3.12
CA ILE A 28 7.15 3.45 -3.73
C ILE A 28 6.92 2.65 -5.03
N PRO A 29 7.88 2.54 -5.98
CA PRO A 29 7.68 1.74 -7.18
C PRO A 29 7.44 0.25 -6.88
N ASP A 30 8.18 -0.31 -5.92
CA ASP A 30 8.05 -1.71 -5.52
C ASP A 30 6.69 -1.97 -4.84
N LEU A 31 6.22 -1.02 -4.02
CA LEU A 31 4.89 -1.06 -3.41
C LEU A 31 3.78 -1.10 -4.48
N VAL A 32 3.83 -0.19 -5.45
CA VAL A 32 2.82 -0.11 -6.52
C VAL A 32 2.82 -1.37 -7.39
N ASN A 33 4.00 -1.86 -7.77
CA ASN A 33 4.14 -3.12 -8.52
C ASN A 33 3.54 -4.29 -7.74
N ARG A 34 3.84 -4.40 -6.45
CA ARG A 34 3.34 -5.49 -5.60
C ARG A 34 1.82 -5.47 -5.46
N VAL A 35 1.23 -4.30 -5.24
CA VAL A 35 -0.24 -4.10 -5.14
C VAL A 35 -0.92 -4.52 -6.44
N LYS A 36 -0.33 -4.17 -7.59
CA LYS A 36 -0.82 -4.55 -8.91
C LYS A 36 -0.74 -6.06 -9.16
N GLU A 37 0.37 -6.71 -8.79
CA GLU A 37 0.54 -8.17 -8.87
C GLU A 37 -0.50 -8.92 -8.03
N LEU A 38 -0.87 -8.36 -6.87
CA LEU A 38 -1.87 -8.92 -5.98
C LEU A 38 -3.32 -8.68 -6.45
N GLY A 39 -3.53 -7.91 -7.52
CA GLY A 39 -4.86 -7.62 -8.07
C GLY A 39 -5.67 -6.62 -7.23
N MET A 40 -5.01 -5.84 -6.38
CA MET A 40 -5.64 -4.76 -5.61
C MET A 40 -5.81 -3.52 -6.48
N SER A 41 -6.83 -2.72 -6.19
CA SER A 41 -7.17 -1.51 -6.96
C SER A 41 -6.47 -0.25 -6.46
N ALA A 42 -6.10 -0.20 -5.18
CA ALA A 42 -5.51 0.96 -4.53
C ALA A 42 -4.62 0.57 -3.33
N VAL A 43 -3.78 1.51 -2.92
CA VAL A 43 -2.95 1.45 -1.71
C VAL A 43 -2.78 2.86 -1.15
N ALA A 44 -2.76 3.00 0.16
CA ALA A 44 -2.44 4.26 0.83
C ALA A 44 -1.00 4.27 1.35
N ILE A 45 -0.41 5.47 1.38
CA ILE A 45 0.87 5.75 2.04
C ILE A 45 0.57 6.62 3.26
N THR A 46 0.98 6.17 4.44
CA THR A 46 0.74 6.82 5.73
C THR A 46 2.04 6.89 6.51
N ASP A 47 3.03 7.59 5.98
CA ASP A 47 4.35 7.71 6.59
C ASP A 47 4.34 8.45 7.93
N HIS A 48 5.31 8.17 8.80
CA HIS A 48 5.38 8.74 10.15
C HIS A 48 5.64 10.26 10.12
N GLY A 49 4.58 11.04 10.36
CA GLY A 49 4.67 12.49 10.52
C GLY A 49 5.12 13.24 9.27
N THR A 50 5.05 12.62 8.09
CA THR A 50 5.51 13.20 6.83
C THR A 50 4.64 12.75 5.64
N MET A 51 4.69 13.53 4.57
CA MET A 51 4.12 13.21 3.25
C MET A 51 5.20 13.21 2.16
N SER A 52 6.47 13.02 2.50
CA SER A 52 7.57 13.01 1.53
C SER A 52 7.46 11.92 0.46
N GLY A 53 6.66 10.87 0.72
CA GLY A 53 6.35 9.81 -0.25
C GLY A 53 5.07 10.02 -1.06
N ALA A 54 4.40 11.17 -0.93
CA ALA A 54 3.20 11.53 -1.68
C ALA A 54 3.51 12.21 -3.02
#